data_AF-A0AAP8SXJ1-F1
#
_entry.id   AF-A0AAP8SXJ1-F1
#
_cell.length_a   1.000
_cell.length_b   1.000
_cell.length_c   1.000
_cell.angle_alpha   90.00
_cell.angle_beta   90.00
_cell.angle_gamma   90.00
#
_symmetry.space_group_name_H-M   'P 1'
#
loop_
_entity.id
_entity.type
_entity.pdbx_description
1 polymer ?
#
loop_
_entity_poly.entity_id
_entity_poly.type
_entity_poly.pdbx_seq_one_letter_code
_entity_poly.pdbx_strand_id
1 'polypeptide(L)'
;MLYSTYSGISIRQNNLNCVVIRRSKTGWKIDDAFTFLWEEKQDWKSAWAKLKKRLPRWRNCVSISLNFEEVLSKSSVINASLSEDETLMHVQEQLSSAITKEELVHDYRKGEVINGEQKLELYICKKDALTRLLERCALSVDVVGWVLTDLHALSKELELPDENRMDGFIEITEGRMVVSLAQQSLPMVFDMTKQSPSELFQNLTHAFSNLSADTDKESVTLLVYGAVDRIAELNKLFMHNPEINLVDASLTHTGKGLTSFATYYPALACAMGAYTWSRASQ
;
A
#
# COMPACT_ATOMS: atom_id res chain seq x y z
N MET A 1 13.30 -17.90 -8.73
CA MET A 1 12.24 -16.89 -8.90
C MET A 1 11.05 -17.52 -9.63
N LEU A 2 9.93 -17.72 -8.93
CA LEU A 2 8.71 -18.36 -9.47
C LEU A 2 8.01 -17.46 -10.52
N TYR A 3 8.08 -16.15 -10.32
CA TYR A 3 7.47 -15.12 -11.16
C TYR A 3 8.53 -14.27 -11.86
N SER A 4 8.19 -13.79 -13.05
CA SER A 4 8.98 -12.83 -13.84
C SER A 4 8.22 -11.52 -14.12
N THR A 5 6.90 -11.53 -13.98
CA THR A 5 6.02 -10.35 -14.09
C THR A 5 5.04 -10.33 -12.94
N TYR A 6 4.55 -9.13 -12.59
CA TYR A 6 3.61 -8.90 -11.52
C TYR A 6 2.47 -8.06 -12.05
N SER A 7 1.24 -8.54 -11.90
CA SER A 7 0.01 -7.89 -12.32
C SER A 7 -0.76 -7.43 -11.10
N GLY A 8 -0.74 -6.14 -10.81
CA GLY A 8 -1.52 -5.55 -9.73
C GLY A 8 -2.88 -5.12 -10.23
N ILE A 9 -3.92 -5.43 -9.45
CA ILE A 9 -5.31 -5.11 -9.77
C ILE A 9 -5.88 -4.20 -8.68
N SER A 10 -6.59 -3.16 -9.10
CA SER A 10 -7.35 -2.31 -8.19
C SER A 10 -8.76 -2.07 -8.72
N ILE A 11 -9.72 -2.05 -7.80
CA ILE A 11 -11.12 -1.74 -8.08
C ILE A 11 -11.51 -0.54 -7.21
N ARG A 12 -11.61 0.66 -7.81
CA ARG A 12 -11.99 1.90 -7.11
C ARG A 12 -12.90 2.74 -7.98
N GLN A 13 -13.88 3.43 -7.38
CA GLN A 13 -14.71 4.44 -8.05
C GLN A 13 -15.24 3.94 -9.42
N ASN A 14 -15.79 2.71 -9.43
CA ASN A 14 -16.31 2.05 -10.63
C ASN A 14 -15.27 1.68 -11.70
N ASN A 15 -13.98 1.74 -11.40
CA ASN A 15 -12.91 1.40 -12.35
C ASN A 15 -12.23 0.10 -11.96
N LEU A 16 -12.05 -0.79 -12.96
CA LEU A 16 -11.08 -1.88 -12.91
C LEU A 16 -9.77 -1.37 -13.50
N ASN A 17 -8.73 -1.26 -12.68
CA ASN A 17 -7.39 -0.94 -13.16
C ASN A 17 -6.49 -2.15 -12.99
N CYS A 18 -5.64 -2.41 -13.98
CA CYS A 18 -4.60 -3.41 -13.89
C CYS A 18 -3.30 -2.88 -14.50
N VAL A 19 -2.19 -3.15 -13.83
CA VAL A 19 -0.84 -2.80 -14.29
C VAL A 19 0.02 -4.05 -14.26
N VAL A 20 0.73 -4.30 -15.36
CA VAL A 20 1.71 -5.38 -15.46
C VAL A 20 3.10 -4.77 -15.41
N ILE A 21 3.87 -5.15 -14.40
CA ILE A 21 5.25 -4.70 -14.22
C ILE A 21 6.24 -5.85 -14.29
N ARG A 22 7.48 -5.48 -14.60
CA ARG A 22 8.64 -6.37 -14.58
C ARG A 22 9.87 -5.63 -14.10
N ARG A 23 10.71 -6.31 -13.32
CA ARG A 23 12.04 -5.81 -12.98
C ARG A 23 13.01 -6.09 -14.12
N SER A 24 13.69 -5.05 -14.60
CA SER A 24 14.77 -5.13 -15.58
C SER A 24 16.11 -4.74 -14.92
N LYS A 25 17.22 -4.90 -15.65
CA LYS A 25 18.55 -4.47 -15.16
C LYS A 25 18.62 -2.96 -14.90
N THR A 26 17.81 -2.18 -15.61
CA THR A 26 17.80 -0.71 -15.54
C THR A 26 16.70 -0.16 -14.64
N GLY A 27 16.00 -1.01 -13.89
CA GLY A 27 14.89 -0.62 -13.01
C GLY A 27 13.56 -1.26 -13.40
N TRP A 28 12.46 -0.69 -12.93
CA TRP A 28 11.11 -1.15 -13.22
C TRP A 28 10.67 -0.79 -14.63
N LYS A 29 9.92 -1.70 -15.26
CA LYS A 29 9.23 -1.43 -16.51
C LYS A 29 7.76 -1.80 -16.35
N ILE A 30 6.88 -0.91 -16.80
CA ILE A 30 5.47 -1.20 -17.03
C ILE A 30 5.38 -1.81 -18.43
N ASP A 31 5.03 -3.10 -18.49
CA ASP A 31 4.89 -3.81 -19.76
C ASP A 31 3.48 -3.54 -20.35
N ASP A 32 2.44 -3.46 -19.52
CA ASP A 32 1.06 -3.15 -19.94
C ASP A 32 0.27 -2.45 -18.83
N ALA A 33 -0.76 -1.68 -19.22
CA ALA A 33 -1.74 -1.10 -18.31
C ALA A 33 -3.15 -1.13 -18.94
N PHE A 34 -4.16 -1.45 -18.14
CA PHE A 34 -5.54 -1.58 -18.58
C PHE A 34 -6.49 -0.88 -17.60
N THR A 35 -7.43 -0.12 -18.15
CA THR A 35 -8.55 0.46 -17.40
C THR A 35 -9.86 0.02 -18.04
N PHE A 36 -10.78 -0.48 -17.21
CA PHE A 36 -12.14 -0.80 -17.60
C PHE A 36 -13.09 0.00 -16.71
N LEU A 37 -13.96 0.81 -17.33
CA LEU A 37 -14.94 1.62 -16.63
C LEU A 37 -16.22 0.78 -16.47
N TRP A 38 -16.75 0.71 -15.25
CA TRP A 38 -18.09 0.21 -15.02
C TRP A 38 -19.08 1.29 -15.44
N GLU A 39 -19.64 1.12 -16.63
CA GLU A 39 -20.80 1.88 -17.10
C GLU A 39 -22.08 1.13 -16.74
N GLU A 40 -23.22 1.82 -16.62
CA GLU A 40 -24.54 1.23 -16.25
C GLU A 40 -24.97 0.03 -17.13
N LYS A 41 -24.30 -0.19 -18.28
CA LYS A 41 -24.56 -1.29 -19.23
C LYS A 41 -23.47 -2.36 -19.28
N GLN A 42 -22.38 -2.25 -18.51
CA GLN A 42 -21.23 -3.14 -18.58
C GLN A 42 -21.15 -4.05 -17.34
N ASP A 43 -21.19 -5.37 -17.56
CA ASP A 43 -21.02 -6.37 -16.49
C ASP A 43 -19.51 -6.56 -16.15
N TRP A 44 -19.18 -6.61 -14.86
CA TRP A 44 -17.85 -6.85 -14.28
C TRP A 44 -17.32 -8.16 -14.85
N LYS A 45 -18.18 -9.14 -15.09
CA LYS A 45 -17.82 -10.41 -15.71
C LYS A 45 -17.16 -10.24 -17.08
N SER A 46 -17.64 -9.29 -17.90
CA SER A 46 -17.04 -8.97 -19.19
C SER A 46 -15.69 -8.27 -19.03
N ALA A 47 -15.58 -7.32 -18.10
CA ALA A 47 -14.31 -6.65 -17.80
C ALA A 47 -13.25 -7.66 -17.34
N TRP A 48 -13.60 -8.56 -16.41
CA TRP A 48 -12.72 -9.64 -15.96
C TRP A 48 -12.34 -10.61 -17.08
N ALA A 49 -13.29 -11.00 -17.92
CA ALA A 49 -13.00 -11.89 -19.05
C ALA A 49 -12.05 -11.23 -20.06
N LYS A 50 -12.19 -9.93 -20.31
CA LYS A 50 -11.26 -9.15 -21.13
C LYS A 50 -9.88 -9.05 -20.48
N LEU A 51 -9.82 -8.74 -19.18
CA LEU A 51 -8.55 -8.67 -18.46
C LEU A 51 -7.83 -10.04 -18.47
N LYS A 52 -8.54 -11.14 -18.17
CA LYS A 52 -7.99 -12.51 -18.21
C LYS A 52 -7.31 -12.85 -19.54
N LYS A 53 -7.86 -12.36 -20.66
CA LYS A 53 -7.31 -12.59 -22.00
C LYS A 53 -6.04 -11.77 -22.28
N ARG A 54 -5.86 -10.65 -21.58
CA ARG A 54 -4.73 -9.71 -21.76
C ARG A 54 -3.57 -9.99 -20.80
N LEU A 55 -3.84 -10.58 -19.65
CA LEU A 55 -2.80 -10.90 -18.67
C LEU A 55 -1.78 -11.91 -19.22
N PRO A 56 -0.49 -11.75 -18.90
CA PRO A 56 0.52 -12.75 -19.21
C PRO A 56 0.15 -14.11 -18.60
N ARG A 57 0.27 -15.18 -19.39
CA ARG A 57 -0.13 -16.54 -18.99
C ARG A 57 0.96 -17.31 -18.24
N TRP A 58 2.21 -16.89 -18.33
CA TRP A 58 3.36 -17.61 -17.81
C TRP A 58 4.12 -16.74 -16.80
N ARG A 59 4.44 -17.34 -15.63
CA ARG A 59 5.25 -16.71 -14.56
C ARG A 59 4.78 -15.30 -14.19
N ASN A 60 3.46 -15.13 -14.14
CA ASN A 60 2.82 -13.89 -13.77
C ASN A 60 2.18 -14.04 -12.39
N CYS A 61 2.55 -13.17 -11.45
CA CYS A 61 1.90 -13.09 -10.14
C CYS A 61 0.74 -12.10 -10.26
N VAL A 62 -0.49 -12.57 -10.09
CA VAL A 62 -1.69 -11.73 -10.06
C VAL A 62 -1.99 -11.35 -8.62
N SER A 63 -2.05 -10.05 -8.34
CA SER A 63 -2.34 -9.52 -7.01
C SER A 63 -3.53 -8.57 -6.99
N ILE A 64 -4.21 -8.57 -5.86
CA ILE A 64 -5.27 -7.63 -5.47
C ILE A 64 -5.10 -7.31 -3.99
N SER A 65 -5.58 -6.16 -3.52
CA SER A 65 -5.32 -5.71 -2.14
C SER A 65 -6.60 -5.45 -1.37
N LEU A 66 -6.58 -5.79 -0.09
CA LEU A 66 -7.55 -5.33 0.91
C LEU A 66 -7.34 -3.84 1.20
N ASN A 67 -8.44 -3.12 1.45
CA ASN A 67 -8.42 -1.71 1.81
C ASN A 67 -7.80 -1.49 3.19
N PHE A 68 -7.48 -0.23 3.51
CA PHE A 68 -6.86 0.16 4.78
C PHE A 68 -7.58 -0.39 6.01
N GLU A 69 -8.91 -0.27 6.04
CA GLU A 69 -9.75 -0.62 7.20
C GLU A 69 -10.03 -2.11 7.33
N GLU A 70 -9.72 -2.89 6.29
CA GLU A 70 -10.02 -4.33 6.25
C GLU A 70 -8.95 -5.16 6.96
N VAL A 71 -7.78 -4.57 7.26
CA VAL A 71 -6.65 -5.25 7.90
C VAL A 71 -6.28 -4.55 9.20
N LEU A 72 -6.25 -5.32 10.28
CA LEU A 72 -5.63 -4.94 11.54
C LEU A 72 -4.18 -5.42 11.53
N SER A 73 -3.25 -4.51 11.81
CA SER A 73 -1.82 -4.83 11.97
C SER A 73 -1.43 -4.76 13.45
N LYS A 74 -0.64 -5.74 13.91
CA LYS A 74 -0.05 -5.77 15.25
C LYS A 74 1.42 -6.09 15.14
N SER A 75 2.25 -5.32 15.84
CA SER A 75 3.69 -5.56 15.92
C SER A 75 4.04 -6.15 17.29
N SER A 76 4.91 -7.15 17.32
CA SER A 76 5.57 -7.64 18.53
C SER A 76 7.07 -7.84 18.29
N VAL A 77 7.82 -8.00 19.37
CA VAL A 77 9.24 -8.40 19.34
C VAL A 77 9.29 -9.83 19.85
N ILE A 78 9.95 -10.71 19.08
CA ILE A 78 10.14 -12.12 19.41
C ILE A 78 11.63 -12.45 19.43
N ASN A 79 11.98 -13.55 20.08
CA ASN A 79 13.35 -14.07 20.01
C ASN A 79 13.62 -14.61 18.60
N ALA A 80 14.74 -14.23 18.00
CA ALA A 80 15.13 -14.68 16.67
C ALA A 80 15.44 -16.19 16.59
N SER A 81 15.68 -16.85 17.72
CA SER A 81 15.95 -18.29 17.78
C SER A 81 14.69 -19.16 17.82
N LEU A 82 13.48 -18.57 17.80
CA LEU A 82 12.25 -19.35 17.77
C LEU A 82 12.14 -20.16 16.47
N SER A 83 11.78 -21.43 16.59
CA SER A 83 11.37 -22.27 15.47
C SER A 83 10.07 -21.77 14.83
N GLU A 84 9.73 -22.30 13.65
CA GLU A 84 8.45 -21.96 13.00
C GLU A 84 7.25 -22.40 13.83
N ASP A 85 7.31 -23.57 14.47
CA ASP A 85 6.22 -24.07 15.34
C ASP A 85 6.03 -23.16 16.55
N GLU A 86 7.12 -22.72 17.19
CA GLU A 86 7.06 -21.75 18.30
C GLU A 86 6.55 -20.38 17.86
N THR A 87 6.92 -19.95 16.65
CA THR A 87 6.39 -18.70 16.06
C THR A 87 4.88 -18.82 15.84
N LEU A 88 4.41 -19.94 15.29
CA LEU A 88 2.99 -20.23 15.07
C LEU A 88 2.21 -20.24 16.38
N MET A 89 2.75 -20.87 17.43
CA MET A 89 2.16 -20.83 18.77
C MET A 89 2.03 -19.39 19.29
N HIS A 90 3.09 -18.58 19.15
CA HIS A 90 3.06 -17.17 19.57
C HIS A 90 1.99 -16.38 18.82
N VAL A 91 1.83 -16.59 17.51
CA VAL A 91 0.78 -15.95 16.71
C VAL A 91 -0.61 -16.40 17.17
N GLN A 92 -0.80 -17.70 17.42
CA GLN A 92 -2.07 -18.24 17.92
C GLN A 92 -2.45 -17.67 19.29
N GLU A 93 -1.48 -17.51 20.19
CA GLU A 93 -1.69 -16.87 21.49
C GLU A 93 -2.17 -15.42 21.31
N GLN A 94 -1.52 -14.65 20.42
CA GLN A 94 -1.97 -13.29 20.13
C GLN A 94 -3.39 -13.24 19.55
N LEU A 95 -3.76 -14.19 18.69
CA LEU A 95 -5.09 -14.28 18.09
C LEU A 95 -6.16 -14.75 19.08
N SER A 96 -5.84 -15.67 19.99
CA SER A 96 -6.78 -16.20 20.99
C SER A 96 -7.33 -15.13 21.93
N SER A 97 -6.59 -14.03 22.10
CA SER A 97 -7.03 -12.85 22.86
C SER A 97 -8.04 -11.97 22.11
N ALA A 98 -8.21 -12.18 20.79
CA ALA A 98 -8.95 -11.31 19.89
C ALA A 98 -10.19 -12.02 19.30
N ILE A 99 -11.37 -11.60 19.77
CA ILE A 99 -12.67 -11.69 19.07
C ILE A 99 -13.14 -13.12 18.77
N THR A 100 -13.88 -13.72 19.72
CA THR A 100 -14.41 -15.09 19.63
C THR A 100 -15.60 -15.30 18.69
N LYS A 101 -16.10 -14.25 18.01
CA LYS A 101 -17.34 -14.31 17.20
C LYS A 101 -17.14 -14.24 15.69
N GLU A 102 -15.97 -13.85 15.22
CA GLU A 102 -15.72 -13.65 13.78
C GLU A 102 -14.65 -14.62 13.29
N GLU A 103 -14.86 -15.21 12.10
CA GLU A 103 -13.81 -16.01 11.45
C GLU A 103 -12.72 -15.06 10.92
N LEU A 104 -11.54 -15.15 11.51
CA LEU A 104 -10.37 -14.34 11.14
C LEU A 104 -9.41 -15.14 10.28
N VAL A 105 -8.79 -14.47 9.32
CA VAL A 105 -7.63 -14.96 8.59
C VAL A 105 -6.44 -14.08 8.92
N HIS A 106 -5.24 -14.66 8.94
CA HIS A 106 -4.04 -13.96 9.33
C HIS A 106 -2.85 -14.39 8.49
N ASP A 107 -1.87 -13.51 8.42
CA ASP A 107 -0.54 -13.77 7.91
C ASP A 107 0.47 -12.94 8.71
N TYR A 108 1.74 -13.32 8.71
CA TYR A 108 2.76 -12.59 9.46
C TYR A 108 4.07 -12.47 8.69
N ARG A 109 4.82 -11.42 9.03
CA ARG A 109 6.15 -11.17 8.50
C ARG A 109 7.15 -10.99 9.63
N LYS A 110 8.26 -11.73 9.55
CA LYS A 110 9.42 -11.50 10.42
C LYS A 110 10.35 -10.48 9.78
N GLY A 111 10.80 -9.51 10.58
CA GLY A 111 11.75 -8.48 10.19
C GLY A 111 13.19 -8.95 10.24
N GLU A 112 14.13 -8.02 10.18
CA GLU A 112 15.55 -8.32 10.37
C GLU A 112 15.85 -8.66 11.84
N VAL A 113 16.89 -9.48 12.05
CA VAL A 113 17.36 -9.83 13.39
C VAL A 113 18.32 -8.74 13.87
N ILE A 114 18.01 -8.13 15.01
CA ILE A 114 18.83 -7.12 15.66
C ILE A 114 19.06 -7.58 17.10
N ASN A 115 20.33 -7.78 17.48
CA ASN A 115 20.71 -8.21 18.84
C ASN A 115 20.01 -9.48 19.35
N GLY A 116 19.71 -10.44 18.47
CA GLY A 116 19.02 -11.67 18.84
C GLY A 116 17.49 -11.54 18.96
N GLU A 117 16.95 -10.35 18.71
CA GLU A 117 15.53 -10.08 18.64
C GLU A 117 15.09 -9.90 17.19
N GLN A 118 13.84 -10.20 16.91
CA GLN A 118 13.24 -10.05 15.60
C GLN A 118 11.85 -9.42 15.74
N LYS A 119 11.56 -8.39 14.93
CA LYS A 119 10.22 -7.81 14.87
C LYS A 119 9.28 -8.78 14.13
N LEU A 120 8.11 -9.07 14.69
CA LEU A 120 7.05 -9.80 14.03
C LEU A 120 5.88 -8.85 13.76
N GLU A 121 5.48 -8.73 12.51
CA GLU A 121 4.30 -7.98 12.07
C GLU A 121 3.20 -8.97 11.70
N LEU A 122 2.12 -8.97 12.48
CA LEU A 122 0.94 -9.81 12.28
C LEU A 122 -0.15 -8.98 11.59
N TYR A 123 -0.70 -9.50 10.50
CA TYR A 123 -1.79 -8.91 9.75
C TYR A 123 -3.03 -9.79 9.88
N ILE A 124 -4.16 -9.20 10.22
CA ILE A 124 -5.40 -9.91 10.54
C ILE A 124 -6.54 -9.26 9.76
N CYS A 125 -7.36 -10.06 9.07
CA CYS A 125 -8.60 -9.55 8.48
C CYS A 125 -9.76 -10.52 8.70
N LYS A 126 -10.98 -10.01 8.48
CA LYS A 126 -12.18 -10.85 8.50
C LYS A 126 -12.17 -11.74 7.26
N LYS A 127 -12.41 -13.04 7.44
CA LYS A 127 -12.52 -13.99 6.32
C LYS A 127 -13.57 -13.59 5.30
N ASP A 128 -14.67 -12.98 5.73
CA ASP A 128 -15.72 -12.45 4.86
C ASP A 128 -15.21 -11.33 3.94
N ALA A 129 -14.37 -10.41 4.44
CA ALA A 129 -13.76 -9.36 3.62
C ALA A 129 -12.86 -9.95 2.52
N LEU A 130 -12.00 -10.91 2.90
CA LEU A 130 -11.17 -11.65 1.95
C LEU A 130 -12.02 -12.41 0.92
N THR A 131 -13.05 -13.12 1.38
CA THR A 131 -13.92 -13.93 0.52
C THR A 131 -14.64 -13.04 -0.49
N ARG A 132 -15.25 -11.93 -0.06
CA ARG A 132 -15.90 -10.96 -0.95
C ARG A 132 -14.93 -10.36 -1.97
N LEU A 133 -13.71 -10.05 -1.56
CA LEU A 133 -12.68 -9.52 -2.47
C LEU A 133 -12.36 -10.55 -3.57
N LEU A 134 -12.16 -11.81 -3.19
CA LEU A 134 -11.86 -12.90 -4.12
C LEU A 134 -13.05 -13.26 -5.01
N GLU A 135 -14.27 -13.29 -4.49
CA GLU A 135 -15.49 -13.55 -5.26
C GLU A 135 -15.75 -12.45 -6.32
N ARG A 136 -15.43 -11.20 -5.99
CA ARG A 136 -15.49 -10.09 -6.95
C ARG A 136 -14.43 -10.22 -8.04
N CYS A 137 -13.33 -10.89 -7.78
CA CYS A 137 -12.23 -11.11 -8.71
C CYS A 137 -12.42 -12.44 -9.48
N ALA A 138 -12.87 -12.38 -10.74
CA ALA A 138 -13.03 -13.59 -11.55
C ALA A 138 -11.71 -14.17 -12.12
N LEU A 139 -10.57 -13.87 -11.47
CA LEU A 139 -9.23 -14.32 -11.83
C LEU A 139 -8.68 -15.21 -10.71
N SER A 140 -7.71 -16.07 -11.07
CA SER A 140 -6.88 -16.72 -10.06
C SER A 140 -5.95 -15.64 -9.49
N VAL A 141 -6.01 -15.44 -8.18
CA VAL A 141 -5.16 -14.50 -7.45
C VAL A 141 -4.06 -15.30 -6.76
N ASP A 142 -2.81 -14.89 -6.96
CA ASP A 142 -1.64 -15.50 -6.34
C ASP A 142 -1.31 -14.85 -4.98
N VAL A 143 -1.54 -13.53 -4.86
CA VAL A 143 -1.26 -12.75 -3.65
C VAL A 143 -2.43 -11.82 -3.34
N VAL A 144 -2.91 -11.86 -2.09
CA VAL A 144 -3.79 -10.81 -1.55
C VAL A 144 -2.98 -9.89 -0.66
N GLY A 145 -2.76 -8.67 -1.12
CA GLY A 145 -2.00 -7.64 -0.41
C GLY A 145 -2.86 -6.80 0.54
N TRP A 146 -2.22 -5.82 1.16
CA TRP A 146 -2.87 -4.77 1.93
C TRP A 146 -2.44 -3.42 1.37
N VAL A 147 -3.39 -2.54 1.05
CA VAL A 147 -3.11 -1.26 0.39
C VAL A 147 -2.02 -0.46 1.13
N LEU A 148 -1.95 -0.50 2.46
CA LEU A 148 -0.91 0.21 3.21
C LEU A 148 0.50 -0.31 2.91
N THR A 149 0.72 -1.63 2.98
CA THR A 149 2.04 -2.22 2.75
C THR A 149 2.45 -2.13 1.29
N ASP A 150 1.48 -2.25 0.39
CA ASP A 150 1.66 -2.08 -1.06
C ASP A 150 2.08 -0.65 -1.40
N LEU A 151 1.47 0.35 -0.76
CA LEU A 151 1.83 1.75 -0.96
C LEU A 151 3.19 2.10 -0.35
N HIS A 152 3.56 1.48 0.78
CA HIS A 152 4.94 1.55 1.28
C HIS A 152 5.95 0.94 0.30
N ALA A 153 5.60 -0.19 -0.34
CA ALA A 153 6.46 -0.83 -1.33
C ALA A 153 6.67 0.06 -2.57
N LEU A 154 5.61 0.68 -3.08
CA LEU A 154 5.72 1.65 -4.18
C LEU A 154 6.55 2.87 -3.77
N SER A 155 6.24 3.46 -2.61
CA SER A 155 6.88 4.71 -2.15
C SER A 155 8.40 4.56 -1.98
N LYS A 156 8.88 3.38 -1.58
CA LYS A 156 10.32 3.07 -1.46
C LYS A 156 11.08 3.05 -2.79
N GLU A 157 10.36 2.95 -3.91
CA GLU A 157 10.96 2.78 -5.23
C GLU A 157 10.87 4.04 -6.10
N LEU A 158 10.20 5.10 -5.60
CA LEU A 158 10.13 6.39 -6.25
C LEU A 158 11.38 7.22 -5.88
N GLU A 159 12.04 7.79 -6.88
CA GLU A 159 13.16 8.71 -6.67
C GLU A 159 12.61 10.11 -6.38
N LEU A 160 13.04 10.70 -5.26
CA LEU A 160 12.67 12.07 -4.92
C LEU A 160 13.57 13.07 -5.67
N PRO A 161 13.03 14.23 -6.10
CA PRO A 161 13.76 15.24 -6.86
C PRO A 161 15.07 15.74 -6.22
N ASP A 162 15.16 15.70 -4.89
CA ASP A 162 16.26 16.33 -4.12
C ASP A 162 17.10 15.32 -3.30
N GLU A 163 17.14 14.03 -3.68
CA GLU A 163 17.81 12.94 -2.93
C GLU A 163 17.33 12.75 -1.47
N ASN A 164 16.33 13.52 -1.03
CA ASN A 164 15.72 13.36 0.29
C ASN A 164 15.10 11.97 0.41
N ARG A 165 15.22 11.37 1.60
CA ARG A 165 14.54 10.13 1.94
C ARG A 165 13.08 10.48 2.26
N MET A 166 12.14 9.76 1.64
CA MET A 166 10.72 9.87 2.02
C MET A 166 10.52 9.33 3.44
N ASP A 167 9.85 10.12 4.27
CA ASP A 167 9.52 9.79 5.66
C ASP A 167 8.15 9.14 5.80
N GLY A 168 7.27 9.38 4.82
CA GLY A 168 5.89 8.91 4.84
C GLY A 168 5.16 9.17 3.53
N PHE A 169 3.90 8.79 3.49
CA PHE A 169 3.00 9.12 2.40
C PHE A 169 1.64 9.56 2.91
N ILE A 170 0.93 10.27 2.04
CA ILE A 170 -0.47 10.63 2.18
C ILE A 170 -1.22 10.01 1.00
N GLU A 171 -2.26 9.23 1.27
CA GLU A 171 -3.22 8.82 0.26
C GLU A 171 -4.53 9.60 0.45
N ILE A 172 -4.95 10.29 -0.60
CA ILE A 172 -6.21 11.03 -0.65
C ILE A 172 -7.18 10.27 -1.57
N THR A 173 -8.28 9.82 -0.99
CA THR A 173 -9.40 9.16 -1.69
C THR A 173 -10.67 10.01 -1.57
N GLU A 174 -11.73 9.61 -2.28
CA GLU A 174 -13.05 10.25 -2.11
C GLU A 174 -13.53 10.14 -0.66
N GLY A 175 -13.44 11.26 0.06
CA GLY A 175 -13.93 11.41 1.43
C GLY A 175 -12.94 11.07 2.54
N ARG A 176 -11.73 10.57 2.23
CA ARG A 176 -10.75 10.20 3.26
C ARG A 176 -9.31 10.53 2.87
N MET A 177 -8.52 10.86 3.89
CA MET A 177 -7.08 11.01 3.79
C MET A 177 -6.40 10.05 4.77
N VAL A 178 -5.47 9.26 4.28
CA VAL A 178 -4.68 8.31 5.07
C VAL A 178 -3.24 8.79 5.08
N VAL A 179 -2.67 9.00 6.26
CA VAL A 179 -1.27 9.41 6.44
C VAL A 179 -0.53 8.26 7.09
N SER A 180 0.54 7.80 6.45
CA SER A 180 1.40 6.75 6.98
C SER A 180 2.84 7.20 6.98
N LEU A 181 3.59 6.87 8.02
CA LEU A 181 5.02 7.12 8.11
C LEU A 181 5.78 5.81 8.06
N ALA A 182 7.01 5.86 7.58
CA ALA A 182 7.88 4.70 7.45
C ALA A 182 8.19 4.00 8.79
N GLN A 183 8.05 4.70 9.93
CA GLN A 183 8.37 4.20 11.27
C GLN A 183 7.14 3.89 12.13
N GLN A 184 5.95 4.35 11.76
CA GLN A 184 4.72 4.09 12.52
C GLN A 184 4.02 2.83 12.03
N SER A 185 3.53 2.00 12.96
CA SER A 185 2.86 0.73 12.63
C SER A 185 1.41 0.90 12.18
N LEU A 186 0.75 2.00 12.56
CA LEU A 186 -0.63 2.29 12.22
C LEU A 186 -0.74 3.64 11.49
N PRO A 187 -1.48 3.70 10.38
CA PRO A 187 -1.72 4.94 9.67
C PRO A 187 -2.74 5.80 10.42
N MET A 188 -2.60 7.11 10.30
CA MET A 188 -3.62 8.07 10.71
C MET A 188 -4.68 8.20 9.60
N VAL A 189 -5.95 8.18 9.97
CA VAL A 189 -7.07 8.26 9.01
C VAL A 189 -7.95 9.45 9.35
N PHE A 190 -8.15 10.32 8.36
CA PHE A 190 -8.96 11.53 8.46
C PHE A 190 -10.19 11.39 7.56
N ASP A 191 -11.38 11.64 8.13
CA ASP A 191 -12.64 11.70 7.38
C ASP A 191 -12.85 13.13 6.86
N MET A 192 -12.49 13.34 5.60
CA MET A 192 -12.58 14.65 4.96
C MET A 192 -14.03 15.08 4.70
N THR A 193 -15.01 14.18 4.82
CA THR A 193 -16.43 14.55 4.66
C THR A 193 -17.02 15.19 5.91
N LYS A 194 -16.35 15.02 7.06
CA LYS A 194 -16.84 15.49 8.37
C LYS A 194 -15.97 16.56 9.00
N GLN A 195 -14.76 16.77 8.47
CA GLN A 195 -13.79 17.72 9.02
C GLN A 195 -13.70 18.96 8.13
N SER A 196 -13.63 20.13 8.76
CA SER A 196 -13.27 21.35 8.04
C SER A 196 -11.79 21.31 7.62
N PRO A 197 -11.41 22.00 6.52
CA PRO A 197 -10.00 22.08 6.09
C PRO A 197 -9.05 22.59 7.17
N SER A 198 -9.51 23.51 8.04
CA SER A 198 -8.73 24.05 9.14
C SER A 198 -8.45 23.02 10.23
N GLU A 199 -9.45 22.22 10.60
CA GLU A 199 -9.28 21.13 11.57
C GLU A 199 -8.34 20.05 11.02
N LEU A 200 -8.49 19.71 9.73
CA LEU A 200 -7.59 18.79 9.05
C LEU A 200 -6.15 19.31 9.10
N PHE A 201 -5.92 20.58 8.76
CA PHE A 201 -4.60 21.20 8.80
C PHE A 201 -3.99 21.20 10.21
N GLN A 202 -4.78 21.54 11.24
CA GLN A 202 -4.31 21.54 12.62
C GLN A 202 -3.96 20.12 13.11
N ASN A 203 -4.82 19.14 12.83
CA ASN A 203 -4.57 17.75 13.23
C ASN A 203 -3.33 17.17 12.54
N LEU A 204 -3.16 17.46 11.24
CA LEU A 204 -1.97 17.07 10.50
C LEU A 204 -0.72 17.75 11.07
N THR A 205 -0.75 19.07 11.26
CA THR A 205 0.40 19.82 11.82
C THR A 205 0.78 19.28 13.21
N HIS A 206 -0.20 19.03 14.09
CA HIS A 206 0.04 18.46 15.40
C HIS A 206 0.59 17.02 15.33
N ALA A 207 0.11 16.22 14.39
CA ALA A 207 0.68 14.89 14.17
C ALA A 207 2.16 15.02 13.78
N PHE A 208 2.48 15.89 12.82
CA PHE A 208 3.83 16.10 12.31
C PHE A 208 4.80 16.73 13.32
N SER A 209 4.33 17.65 14.18
CA SER A 209 5.18 18.23 15.23
C SER A 209 5.60 17.20 16.28
N ASN A 210 4.75 16.22 16.59
CA ASN A 210 5.11 15.13 17.49
C ASN A 210 6.12 14.16 16.84
N LEU A 211 6.18 14.13 15.51
CA LEU A 211 7.02 13.23 14.73
C LEU A 211 8.42 13.79 14.48
N SER A 212 8.53 15.10 14.24
CA SER A 212 9.82 15.80 14.14
C SER A 212 10.57 15.75 15.48
N ALA A 213 9.85 15.90 16.60
CA ALA A 213 10.40 15.83 17.95
C ALA A 213 11.04 14.47 18.29
N ASP A 214 10.50 13.36 17.78
CA ASP A 214 11.03 12.01 18.01
C ASP A 214 12.23 11.65 17.12
N THR A 215 12.49 12.43 16.06
CA THR A 215 13.47 12.09 15.02
C THR A 215 14.63 13.08 14.87
N ASP A 216 14.70 14.11 15.72
CA ASP A 216 15.65 15.25 15.60
C ASP A 216 15.66 15.86 14.18
N LYS A 217 14.54 15.78 13.45
CA LYS A 217 14.43 16.26 12.07
C LYS A 217 13.80 17.64 12.02
N GLU A 218 14.44 18.54 11.27
CA GLU A 218 13.91 19.88 11.01
C GLU A 218 12.71 19.87 10.04
N SER A 219 12.56 18.83 9.21
CA SER A 219 11.43 18.68 8.30
C SER A 219 11.13 17.23 7.95
N VAL A 220 9.89 16.97 7.53
CA VAL A 220 9.35 15.67 7.11
C VAL A 220 8.96 15.76 5.63
N THR A 221 9.43 14.80 4.81
CA THR A 221 9.03 14.71 3.39
C THR A 221 8.02 13.58 3.15
N LEU A 222 6.86 13.93 2.58
CA LEU A 222 5.75 13.01 2.33
C LEU A 222 5.40 12.92 0.85
N LEU A 223 5.27 11.70 0.34
CA LEU A 223 4.71 11.44 -0.98
C LEU A 223 3.18 11.51 -0.94
N VAL A 224 2.56 12.28 -1.83
CA VAL A 224 1.11 12.47 -1.88
C VAL A 224 0.54 11.72 -3.09
N TYR A 225 -0.39 10.81 -2.84
CA TYR A 225 -1.14 10.04 -3.83
C TYR A 225 -2.60 10.49 -3.80
N GLY A 226 -3.21 10.72 -4.96
CA GLY A 226 -4.61 11.15 -5.04
C GLY A 226 -4.94 11.86 -6.33
N ALA A 227 -6.13 12.46 -6.41
CA ALA A 227 -6.54 13.28 -7.53
C ALA A 227 -5.80 14.63 -7.52
N VAL A 228 -5.43 15.13 -8.71
CA VAL A 228 -4.57 16.31 -8.90
C VAL A 228 -5.14 17.57 -8.22
N ASP A 229 -6.46 17.75 -8.29
CA ASP A 229 -7.18 18.85 -7.63
C ASP A 229 -7.03 18.81 -6.11
N ARG A 230 -7.17 17.61 -5.51
CA ARG A 230 -7.03 17.41 -4.06
C ARG A 230 -5.60 17.58 -3.58
N ILE A 231 -4.62 17.11 -4.35
CA ILE A 231 -3.21 17.33 -4.05
C ILE A 231 -2.89 18.83 -4.10
N ALA A 232 -3.40 19.55 -5.10
CA ALA A 232 -3.21 20.99 -5.20
C ALA A 232 -3.85 21.76 -4.04
N GLU A 233 -5.04 21.36 -3.58
CA GLU A 233 -5.66 21.91 -2.37
C GLU A 233 -4.80 21.70 -1.14
N LEU A 234 -4.29 20.48 -0.94
CA LEU A 234 -3.42 20.16 0.19
C LEU A 234 -2.11 20.95 0.17
N ASN A 235 -1.47 21.03 -0.99
CA ASN A 235 -0.23 21.81 -1.15
C ASN A 235 -0.42 23.29 -0.83
N LYS A 236 -1.57 23.90 -1.16
CA LYS A 236 -1.87 25.29 -0.78
C LYS A 236 -1.97 25.48 0.73
N LEU A 237 -2.50 24.49 1.46
CA LEU A 237 -2.61 24.55 2.91
C LEU A 237 -1.23 24.51 3.58
N PHE A 238 -0.29 23.72 3.04
CA PHE A 238 1.05 23.51 3.62
C PHE A 238 2.16 24.37 3.01
N MET A 239 1.86 25.21 2.01
CA MET A 239 2.86 26.02 1.29
C MET A 239 3.74 26.92 2.19
N HIS A 240 3.24 27.31 3.36
CA HIS A 240 3.97 28.14 4.32
C HIS A 240 4.44 27.38 5.55
N ASN A 241 4.32 26.05 5.58
CA ASN A 241 4.80 25.22 6.67
C ASN A 241 6.22 24.70 6.34
N PRO A 242 7.28 25.24 6.97
CA PRO A 242 8.65 24.83 6.66
C PRO A 242 9.00 23.42 7.16
N GLU A 243 8.19 22.85 8.06
CA GLU A 243 8.44 21.53 8.67
C GLU A 243 7.92 20.39 7.80
N ILE A 244 7.11 20.67 6.77
CA ILE A 244 6.43 19.65 5.97
C ILE A 244 6.65 19.92 4.49
N ASN A 245 7.31 18.98 3.83
CA ASN A 245 7.48 18.97 2.39
C ASN A 245 6.55 17.93 1.76
N LEU A 246 5.62 18.38 0.92
CA LEU A 246 4.68 17.52 0.21
C LEU A 246 5.12 17.37 -1.25
N VAL A 247 5.34 16.13 -1.67
CA VAL A 247 5.75 15.80 -3.04
C VAL A 247 4.62 15.01 -3.70
N ASP A 248 4.05 15.57 -4.77
CA ASP A 248 3.08 14.84 -5.60
C ASP A 248 3.76 13.61 -6.23
N ALA A 249 3.29 12.42 -5.86
CA ALA A 249 3.90 11.17 -6.33
C ALA A 249 3.81 11.05 -7.86
N SER A 250 2.78 11.62 -8.49
CA SER A 250 2.60 11.62 -9.95
C SER A 250 3.62 12.50 -10.70
N LEU A 251 4.43 13.27 -9.98
CA LEU A 251 5.53 14.05 -10.54
C LEU A 251 6.89 13.38 -10.31
N THR A 252 6.93 12.27 -9.58
CA THR A 252 8.19 11.55 -9.29
C THR A 252 8.56 10.60 -10.44
N HIS A 253 9.86 10.46 -10.67
CA HIS A 253 10.44 9.58 -11.68
C HIS A 253 10.95 8.28 -11.05
N THR A 254 11.10 7.24 -11.86
CA THR A 254 11.92 6.07 -11.51
C THR A 254 12.99 5.91 -12.58
N GLY A 255 14.21 6.38 -12.31
CA GLY A 255 15.31 6.36 -13.27
C GLY A 255 15.11 7.30 -14.46
N LYS A 256 15.81 7.04 -15.58
CA LYS A 256 15.89 7.89 -16.79
C LYS A 256 14.62 7.93 -17.66
N GLY A 257 13.44 7.70 -17.09
CA GLY A 257 12.15 7.67 -17.81
C GLY A 257 11.48 9.05 -17.92
N LEU A 258 10.80 9.31 -19.05
CA LEU A 258 10.11 10.58 -19.35
C LEU A 258 8.70 10.72 -18.74
N THR A 259 8.10 9.62 -18.25
CA THR A 259 6.75 9.62 -17.65
C THR A 259 6.84 9.18 -16.18
N SER A 260 6.06 9.81 -15.30
CA SER A 260 6.01 9.41 -13.90
C SER A 260 5.59 7.95 -13.75
N PHE A 261 6.32 7.20 -12.94
CA PHE A 261 6.03 5.80 -12.69
C PHE A 261 4.72 5.64 -11.92
N ALA A 262 4.43 6.57 -10.99
CA ALA A 262 3.27 6.51 -10.11
C ALA A 262 1.92 6.80 -10.81
N THR A 263 1.91 7.17 -12.10
CA THR A 263 0.67 7.50 -12.84
C THR A 263 -0.38 6.38 -12.82
N TYR A 264 0.02 5.12 -12.63
CA TYR A 264 -0.90 3.98 -12.57
C TYR A 264 -1.22 3.49 -11.15
N TYR A 265 -0.90 4.30 -10.15
CA TYR A 265 -1.47 4.14 -8.82
C TYR A 265 -3.02 4.16 -8.91
N PRO A 266 -3.75 3.30 -8.18
CA PRO A 266 -3.32 2.35 -7.14
C PRO A 266 -2.89 0.95 -7.61
N ALA A 267 -3.23 0.54 -8.84
CA ALA A 267 -2.94 -0.82 -9.32
C ALA A 267 -1.43 -1.13 -9.35
N LEU A 268 -0.60 -0.12 -9.61
CA LEU A 268 0.85 -0.25 -9.52
C LEU A 268 1.36 -0.60 -8.12
N ALA A 269 0.80 0.01 -7.07
CA ALA A 269 1.20 -0.28 -5.69
C ALA A 269 0.95 -1.75 -5.35
N CYS A 270 -0.21 -2.27 -5.77
CA CYS A 270 -0.57 -3.68 -5.62
C CYS A 270 0.43 -4.64 -6.32
N ALA A 271 0.89 -4.28 -7.52
CA ALA A 271 1.89 -5.08 -8.24
C ALA A 271 3.25 -5.07 -7.52
N MET A 272 3.65 -3.90 -7.00
CA MET A 272 4.88 -3.70 -6.23
C MET A 272 4.86 -4.47 -4.90
N GLY A 273 3.75 -4.41 -4.18
CA GLY A 273 3.56 -5.17 -2.95
C GLY A 273 3.71 -6.69 -3.16
N ALA A 274 3.09 -7.22 -4.21
CA ALA A 274 3.23 -8.63 -4.57
C ALA A 274 4.69 -9.03 -4.88
N TYR A 275 5.45 -8.15 -5.54
CA TYR A 275 6.88 -8.37 -5.72
C TYR A 275 7.62 -8.43 -4.39
N THR A 276 7.40 -7.46 -3.49
CA THR A 276 8.05 -7.42 -2.17
C THR A 276 7.75 -8.69 -1.36
N TRP A 277 6.49 -9.15 -1.36
CA TRP A 277 6.10 -10.41 -0.71
C TRP A 277 6.77 -11.63 -1.34
N SER A 278 6.74 -11.75 -2.67
CA SER A 278 7.34 -12.89 -3.38
C SER A 278 8.87 -13.01 -3.22
N ARG A 279 9.55 -11.91 -2.87
CA ARG A 279 10.97 -11.90 -2.53
C ARG A 279 11.24 -12.26 -1.08
N ALA A 280 10.32 -11.92 -0.17
CA ALA A 280 10.46 -12.28 1.24
C ALA A 280 10.28 -13.79 1.47
N SER A 281 9.56 -14.48 0.57
CA SER A 281 9.37 -15.94 0.60
C SER A 281 10.52 -16.75 -0.05
N GLN A 282 11.64 -16.11 -0.42
CA GLN A 282 12.83 -16.74 -1.02
C GLN A 282 14.02 -16.59 -0.08
#